data_AF-A0A5K1ADX9-F1
#
_entry.id   AF-A0A5K1ADX9-F1
#
_cell.length_a   1.000
_cell.length_b   1.000
_cell.length_c   1.000
_cell.angle_alpha   90.00
_cell.angle_beta   90.00
_cell.angle_gamma   90.00
#
_symmetry.space_group_name_H-M   'P 1'
#
loop_
_entity.id
_entity.type
_entity.pdbx_description
1 polymer ?
#
loop_
_entity_poly.entity_id
_entity_poly.type
_entity_poly.pdbx_seq_one_letter_code
_entity_poly.pdbx_strand_id
1 'polypeptide(L)' 'MREDEYLQSLHFNCLRMEDGSVVNMSLPIVLAIDDEQKERIGTSTDVGLIGPQGDPVGILR' A
#
# COMPACT_ATOMS: atom_id res chain seq x y z
N MET A 1 -0.85 -1.57 -1.52
CA MET A 1 -1.03 -3.01 -1.21
C MET A 1 -0.54 -3.27 0.19
N ARG A 2 -1.23 -4.14 0.94
CA ARG A 2 -0.72 -4.73 2.19
C ARG A 2 0.26 -5.87 1.86
N GLU A 3 0.94 -6.41 2.87
CA GLU A 3 2.01 -7.40 2.69
C GLU A 3 1.54 -8.68 1.98
N ASP A 4 0.37 -9.19 2.36
CA ASP A 4 -0.26 -10.37 1.78
C ASP A 4 -0.64 -10.17 0.30
N GLU A 5 -1.16 -9.00 -0.06
CA GLU A 5 -1.44 -8.63 -1.46
C GLU A 5 -0.15 -8.49 -2.28
N TYR A 6 0.89 -7.86 -1.70
CA TYR A 6 2.18 -7.67 -2.34
C TYR A 6 2.85 -9.00 -2.69
N LEU A 7 2.85 -9.96 -1.76
CA LEU A 7 3.37 -11.31 -1.99
C LEU A 7 2.58 -12.05 -3.06
N GLN A 8 1.24 -11.95 -3.05
CA GLN A 8 0.41 -12.58 -4.07
C GLN A 8 0.68 -12.01 -5.47
N SER A 9 0.81 -10.69 -5.59
CA SER A 9 1.16 -10.04 -6.86
C SER A 9 2.53 -10.49 -7.35
N LEU A 10 3.55 -10.50 -6.48
CA LEU A 10 4.92 -10.90 -6.84
C LEU A 10 5.03 -12.36 -7.29
N HIS A 11 4.35 -13.28 -6.59
CA HIS A 11 4.54 -14.71 -6.80
C HIS A 11 3.54 -15.32 -7.79
N PHE A 12 2.33 -14.79 -7.89
CA PHE A 12 1.25 -15.41 -8.64
C PHE A 12 0.63 -14.51 -9.72
N ASN A 13 1.04 -13.24 -9.81
CA ASN A 13 0.45 -12.24 -10.71
C ASN A 13 -1.07 -12.08 -10.54
N CYS A 14 -1.58 -12.37 -9.34
CA CYS A 14 -3.01 -12.35 -9.05
C CYS A 14 -3.28 -12.01 -7.58
N LEU A 15 -4.53 -11.67 -7.27
CA LEU A 15 -5.03 -11.53 -5.90
C LEU A 15 -6.23 -12.46 -5.70
N ARG A 16 -6.28 -13.11 -4.53
CA ARG A 16 -7.45 -13.86 -4.08
C ARG A 16 -8.40 -12.92 -3.33
N MET A 17 -9.64 -12.85 -3.79
CA MET A 17 -10.71 -12.05 -3.19
C MET A 17 -11.37 -12.78 -2.02
N GLU A 18 -12.15 -12.05 -1.21
CA GLU A 18 -12.88 -12.61 -0.06
C GLU A 18 -13.88 -13.70 -0.46
N ASP A 19 -14.48 -13.58 -1.65
CA ASP A 19 -15.39 -14.60 -2.23
C ASP A 19 -14.64 -15.82 -2.80
N GLY A 20 -13.31 -15.84 -2.70
CA GLY A 20 -12.44 -16.89 -3.22
C GLY A 20 -12.13 -16.79 -4.70
N SER A 21 -12.69 -15.81 -5.42
CA SER A 21 -12.33 -15.53 -6.81
C SER A 21 -10.89 -15.02 -6.93
N VAL A 22 -10.33 -15.10 -8.13
CA VAL A 22 -8.97 -14.65 -8.42
C VAL A 22 -9.03 -13.61 -9.53
N VAL A 23 -8.41 -12.46 -9.29
CA VAL A 23 -8.28 -11.39 -10.30
C VAL A 23 -6.82 -11.21 -10.70
N ASN A 24 -6.60 -10.73 -11.92
CA ASN A 24 -5.26 -10.39 -12.38
C ASN A 24 -4.70 -9.20 -11.60
N MET A 25 -3.47 -9.35 -11.11
CA MET A 25 -2.70 -8.28 -10.49
C MET A 25 -1.20 -8.58 -10.60
N SER A 26 -0.65 -8.37 -11.79
CA SER A 26 0.74 -8.74 -12.12
C SER A 26 1.81 -7.71 -11.72
N LEU A 27 1.39 -6.55 -11.22
CA LEU A 27 2.30 -5.46 -10.86
C LEU A 27 2.00 -4.97 -9.45
N PRO A 28 3.00 -4.93 -8.56
CA PRO A 28 2.87 -4.29 -7.27
C PRO A 28 2.54 -2.80 -7.35
N ILE A 29 1.52 -2.37 -6.60
CA ILE A 29 1.17 -0.96 -6.39
C ILE A 29 1.38 -0.65 -4.90
N VAL A 30 2.56 -0.11 -4.60
CA VAL A 30 3.06 0.12 -3.23
C VAL A 30 3.58 1.54 -3.07
N LEU A 31 3.53 2.04 -1.83
CA LEU A 31 4.16 3.30 -1.43
C LEU A 31 5.36 2.96 -0.56
N ALA A 32 6.57 3.18 -1.09
CA ALA A 32 7.79 3.03 -0.31
C ALA A 32 7.97 4.25 0.61
N ILE A 33 8.48 4.00 1.81
CA ILE A 33 8.88 5.02 2.78
C ILE A 33 10.28 4.70 3.30
N ASP A 34 10.99 5.71 3.77
CA ASP A 34 12.27 5.55 4.46
C ASP A 34 12.09 5.32 5.97
N ASP A 35 13.20 5.05 6.66
CA ASP A 35 13.21 4.75 8.09
C ASP A 35 12.78 5.96 8.94
N GLU A 36 13.15 7.18 8.57
CA GLU A 36 12.76 8.41 9.28
C GLU A 36 11.24 8.63 9.18
N GLN A 37 10.67 8.45 8.00
CA GLN A 37 9.23 8.52 7.76
C GLN A 37 8.50 7.47 8.59
N LYS A 38 9.01 6.24 8.62
CA LYS A 38 8.43 5.15 9.41
C LYS A 38 8.43 5.45 10.90
N GLU A 39 9.54 5.96 11.44
CA GLU A 39 9.64 6.37 12.85
C GLU A 39 8.66 7.52 13.17
N ARG A 40 8.53 8.50 12.27
CA ARG A 40 7.63 9.64 12.44
C ARG A 40 6.15 9.24 12.44
N ILE A 41 5.77 8.22 11.67
CA ILE A 41 4.39 7.68 11.67
C ILE A 41 4.07 7.03 13.01
N GLY A 42 5.04 6.30 13.58
CA GLY A 42 4.90 5.66 14.89
C GLY A 42 3.74 4.67 14.94
N THR A 43 2.82 4.88 15.87
CA THR A 43 1.64 4.02 16.08
C THR A 43 0.35 4.59 15.48
N SER A 44 0.45 5.64 14.66
CA SER A 44 -0.71 6.26 14.03
C SER A 44 -1.37 5.29 13.06
N THR A 45 -2.70 5.19 13.12
CA THR A 45 -3.50 4.32 12.23
C THR A 45 -3.76 4.95 10.87
N ASP A 46 -3.68 6.28 10.79
CA ASP A 46 -4.03 7.04 9.60
C ASP A 46 -2.88 8.00 9.26
N VAL A 47 -2.54 8.12 7.98
CA VAL A 47 -1.50 9.02 7.49
C VAL A 47 -2.00 9.88 6.34
N GLY A 48 -1.66 11.17 6.38
CA GLY A 48 -1.93 12.11 5.29
C GLY A 48 -0.87 12.00 4.20
N LEU A 49 -1.29 11.92 2.95
CA LEU A 49 -0.41 11.98 1.77
C LEU A 49 -0.34 13.41 1.29
N ILE A 50 0.89 13.94 1.23
CA ILE A 50 1.16 15.32 0.79
C ILE A 50 1.77 15.27 -0.61
N GLY A 51 1.18 16.01 -1.53
CA GLY A 51 1.67 16.18 -2.89
C GLY A 51 2.94 17.03 -2.95
N PRO A 52 3.63 17.05 -4.10
CA PRO A 52 4.86 17.82 -4.27
C PRO A 52 4.72 19.33 -4.04
N GLN A 53 3.49 19.87 -4.12
CA GLN A 53 3.20 21.29 -3.92
C GLN A 53 2.82 21.60 -2.46
N GLY A 54 2.87 20.61 -1.57
CA GLY A 54 2.49 20.74 -0.17
C GLY A 54 0.99 20.58 0.10
N ASP A 55 0.20 20.26 -0.93
CA ASP A 55 -1.23 20.05 -0.85
C ASP A 55 -1.58 18.63 -0.34
N PRO A 56 -2.60 18.47 0.51
CA PRO A 56 -3.08 17.14 0.90
C PRO A 56 -3.81 16.48 -0.26
N VAL A 57 -3.30 15.34 -0.71
CA VAL A 57 -3.83 14.59 -1.88
C VAL A 57 -4.56 13.30 -1.52
N GLY A 58 -4.42 12.84 -0.28
CA GLY A 58 -5.09 11.62 0.17
C GLY A 58 -4.85 11.30 1.64
N ILE A 59 -5.57 10.28 2.12
CA ILE A 59 -5.39 9.70 3.45
C ILE A 59 -5.29 8.19 3.27
N LEU A 60 -4.27 7.58 3.85
CA LEU A 60 -4.12 6.12 3.93
C LEU A 60 -4.53 5.66 5.34
N ARG A 61 -5.42 4.66 5.39
CA ARG A 61 -6.01 4.07 6.60
C ARG A 61 -5.74 2.56 6.67
#